data_AF-H8KPI0-F1
#
_entry.id   AF-H8KPI0-F1
#
_cell.length_a   1.000
_cell.length_b   1.000
_cell.length_c   1.000
_cell.angle_alpha   90.00
_cell.angle_beta   90.00
_cell.angle_gamma   90.00
#
_symmetry.space_group_name_H-M   'P 1'
#
loop_
_entity.id
_entity.type
_entity.pdbx_description
1 polymer ?
#
loop_
_entity_poly.entity_id
_entity_poly.type
_entity_poly.pdbx_seq_one_letter_code
_entity_poly.pdbx_strand_id
1 'polypeptide(L)'
;MGFSSKYLRCFKVFGWIIISSFLACSNEQNNSYELKLINQFNKLTLRHDDDNCGEWGGNIETIIIYRKTEDGDLLADYLKLVKYCEKPDSISRILAKNQVVITNKEQKLVLESIHQLINEKLQRMDVPPSFGYYNEVSLSGSALEVKDIPSIKWTKFEELRESILKR
;
A
#
# COMPACT_ATOMS: atom_id res chain seq x y z
N MET A 1 -38.45 -10.06 -2.68
CA MET A 1 -38.69 -9.34 -1.41
C MET A 1 -38.63 -10.35 -0.28
N GLY A 2 -37.64 -10.22 0.61
CA GLY A 2 -37.47 -11.14 1.73
C GLY A 2 -36.27 -10.69 2.56
N PHE A 3 -36.52 -9.79 3.51
CA PHE A 3 -35.55 -9.41 4.54
C PHE A 3 -35.50 -10.50 5.61
N SER A 4 -34.31 -10.99 5.94
CA SER A 4 -34.01 -11.79 7.13
C SER A 4 -32.49 -11.82 7.30
N SER A 5 -31.84 -11.71 8.45
CA SER A 5 -32.18 -11.29 9.82
C SER A 5 -30.79 -11.08 10.44
N LYS A 6 -30.47 -9.88 10.94
CA LYS A 6 -29.22 -9.64 11.69
C LYS A 6 -29.52 -9.79 13.17
N TYR A 7 -28.85 -10.74 13.81
CA TYR A 7 -28.88 -10.95 15.25
C TYR A 7 -28.26 -9.74 15.98
N LEU A 8 -29.06 -9.02 16.75
CA LEU A 8 -28.62 -8.14 17.82
C LEU A 8 -28.64 -8.93 19.14
N ARG A 9 -27.49 -9.08 19.81
CA ARG A 9 -27.44 -9.36 21.25
C ARG A 9 -26.87 -8.12 21.95
N CYS A 10 -27.76 -7.27 22.45
CA CYS A 10 -27.41 -6.30 23.50
C CYS A 10 -27.89 -6.86 24.84
N PHE A 11 -26.98 -7.05 25.79
CA PHE A 11 -27.31 -7.40 27.17
C PHE A 11 -28.12 -6.27 27.82
N LYS A 12 -29.27 -6.61 28.42
CA LYS A 12 -30.01 -5.71 29.31
C LYS A 12 -29.36 -5.74 30.69
N VAL A 13 -28.80 -4.63 31.14
CA VAL A 13 -28.51 -4.38 32.55
C VAL A 13 -29.65 -3.52 33.09
N PHE A 14 -30.43 -4.07 34.02
CA PHE A 14 -31.44 -3.34 34.79
C PHE A 14 -30.74 -2.61 35.93
N GLY A 15 -30.81 -1.27 35.95
CA GLY A 15 -30.30 -0.46 37.05
C GLY A 15 -30.44 1.02 36.75
N TRP A 16 -31.34 1.69 37.45
CA TRP A 16 -31.62 3.12 37.36
C TRP A 16 -30.40 3.98 37.73
N ILE A 17 -29.72 4.58 36.76
CA ILE A 17 -28.97 5.85 36.90
C ILE A 17 -29.06 6.61 35.57
N ILE A 18 -29.56 7.84 35.61
CA ILE A 18 -29.58 8.80 34.50
C ILE A 18 -28.15 9.32 34.31
N ILE A 19 -27.45 8.84 33.28
CA ILE A 19 -26.32 9.54 32.66
C ILE A 19 -26.52 9.41 31.15
N SER A 20 -26.81 10.54 30.51
CA SER A 20 -26.87 10.71 29.05
C SER A 20 -25.50 10.38 28.46
N SER A 21 -25.28 9.09 28.21
CA SER A 21 -24.12 8.59 27.50
C SER A 21 -24.51 8.53 26.04
N PHE A 22 -24.10 9.53 25.27
CA PHE A 22 -24.07 9.42 23.81
C PHE A 22 -23.24 8.18 23.47
N LEU A 23 -23.93 7.07 23.21
CA LEU A 23 -23.39 5.95 22.46
C LEU A 23 -23.13 6.46 21.04
N ALA A 24 -21.99 7.10 20.85
CA ALA A 24 -21.41 7.28 19.53
C ALA A 24 -21.00 5.88 19.04
N CYS A 25 -21.97 5.14 18.49
CA CYS A 25 -21.66 4.09 17.54
C CYS A 25 -21.04 4.79 16.32
N SER A 26 -19.71 4.89 16.31
CA SER A 26 -19.01 5.14 15.06
C SER A 26 -19.36 3.98 14.14
N ASN A 27 -20.14 4.26 13.10
CA ASN A 27 -20.24 3.36 11.95
C ASN A 27 -18.81 3.20 11.42
N GLU A 28 -18.17 2.06 11.69
CA GLU A 28 -17.15 1.56 10.78
C GLU A 28 -17.88 1.31 9.47
N GLN A 29 -17.84 2.30 8.57
CA GLN A 29 -18.11 2.05 7.18
C GLN A 29 -17.15 0.93 6.77
N ASN A 30 -17.70 -0.27 6.54
CA ASN A 30 -17.03 -1.32 5.76
C ASN A 30 -16.83 -0.77 4.35
N ASN A 31 -15.87 0.14 4.20
CA ASN A 31 -15.35 0.55 2.91
C ASN A 31 -14.58 -0.66 2.41
N SER A 32 -15.23 -1.48 1.58
CA SER A 32 -14.55 -2.51 0.81
C SER A 32 -13.59 -1.79 -0.14
N TYR A 33 -12.31 -1.71 0.26
CA TYR A 33 -11.24 -1.13 -0.53
C TYR A 33 -10.93 -2.05 -1.69
N GLU A 34 -11.74 -2.01 -2.74
CA GLU A 34 -11.55 -2.90 -3.89
C GLU A 34 -10.74 -2.17 -4.96
N LEU A 35 -9.52 -2.65 -5.22
CA LEU A 35 -8.64 -2.15 -6.28
C LEU A 35 -9.12 -2.61 -7.67
N LYS A 36 -10.34 -2.20 -8.06
CA LYS A 36 -11.02 -2.59 -9.32
C LYS A 36 -10.28 -2.15 -10.58
N LEU A 37 -9.45 -1.11 -10.47
CA LEU A 37 -8.59 -0.64 -11.55
C LEU A 37 -7.53 -1.67 -11.96
N ILE A 38 -7.22 -2.62 -11.07
CA ILE A 38 -6.27 -3.70 -11.34
C ILE A 38 -7.04 -4.92 -11.87
N ASN A 39 -6.83 -5.23 -13.15
CA ASN A 39 -7.40 -6.36 -13.85
C ASN A 39 -6.30 -7.31 -14.34
N GLN A 40 -6.67 -8.33 -15.12
CA GLN A 40 -5.74 -9.35 -15.62
C GLN A 40 -4.72 -8.84 -16.66
N PHE A 41 -4.91 -7.65 -17.21
CA PHE A 41 -4.07 -7.07 -18.27
C PHE A 41 -3.14 -5.96 -17.76
N ASN A 42 -3.23 -5.61 -16.47
CA ASN A 42 -2.38 -4.60 -15.88
C ASN A 42 -1.82 -5.02 -14.51
N LYS A 43 -0.86 -4.24 -14.04
CA LYS A 43 -0.24 -4.39 -12.73
C LYS A 43 0.03 -3.02 -12.14
N LEU A 44 -0.26 -2.89 -10.86
CA LEU A 44 0.14 -1.77 -10.05
C LEU A 44 1.52 -2.07 -9.46
N THR A 45 2.45 -1.14 -9.60
CA THR A 45 3.81 -1.25 -9.10
C THR A 45 4.05 -0.13 -8.09
N LEU A 46 4.49 -0.51 -6.88
CA LEU A 46 4.99 0.41 -5.88
C LEU A 46 6.49 0.16 -5.76
N ARG A 47 7.32 1.16 -6.07
CA ARG A 47 8.77 1.07 -6.08
C ARG A 47 9.39 2.10 -5.15
N HIS A 48 10.27 1.64 -4.27
CA HIS A 48 11.05 2.46 -3.34
C HIS A 48 12.54 2.23 -3.59
N ASP A 49 13.31 3.30 -3.71
CA ASP A 49 14.77 3.34 -3.76
C ASP A 49 15.26 4.09 -2.52
N ASP A 50 16.13 3.46 -1.74
CA ASP A 50 16.76 4.06 -0.57
C ASP A 50 18.10 4.74 -0.94
N ASP A 51 18.66 5.52 -0.02
CA ASP A 51 19.92 6.23 -0.21
C ASP A 51 21.14 5.45 0.30
N ASN A 52 21.07 4.11 0.35
CA ASN A 52 22.14 3.29 0.95
C ASN A 52 23.51 3.49 0.27
N CYS A 53 23.57 3.96 -0.98
CA CYS A 53 24.81 4.39 -1.65
C CYS A 53 24.87 5.91 -1.94
N GLY A 54 24.24 6.72 -1.10
CA GLY A 54 24.23 8.19 -1.18
C GLY A 54 23.50 8.69 -2.43
N GLU A 55 24.09 9.67 -3.12
CA GLU A 55 23.51 10.31 -4.31
C GLU A 55 23.23 9.33 -5.46
N TRP A 56 23.88 8.16 -5.45
CA TRP A 56 23.73 7.12 -6.47
C TRP A 56 22.55 6.17 -6.21
N GLY A 57 21.71 6.46 -5.21
CA GLY A 57 20.62 5.59 -4.78
C GLY A 57 21.14 4.33 -4.08
N GLY A 58 20.30 3.32 -3.90
CA GLY A 58 20.64 2.22 -3.02
C GLY A 58 19.88 0.96 -3.35
N ASN A 59 19.28 0.36 -2.34
CA ASN A 59 18.47 -0.83 -2.51
C ASN A 59 17.13 -0.45 -3.12
N ILE A 60 16.67 -1.28 -4.04
CA ILE A 60 15.37 -1.09 -4.67
C ILE A 60 14.41 -2.15 -4.14
N GLU A 61 13.33 -1.70 -3.53
CA GLU A 61 12.23 -2.52 -3.08
C GLU A 61 11.03 -2.32 -4.01
N THR A 62 10.36 -3.40 -4.40
CA THR A 62 9.23 -3.32 -5.34
C THR A 62 8.13 -4.28 -4.92
N ILE A 63 6.91 -3.75 -4.80
CA ILE A 63 5.68 -4.54 -4.64
C ILE A 63 4.91 -4.46 -5.96
N ILE A 64 4.67 -5.61 -6.57
CA ILE A 64 3.90 -5.73 -7.82
C ILE A 64 2.56 -6.38 -7.49
N ILE A 65 1.48 -5.69 -7.82
CA ILE A 65 0.12 -6.08 -7.50
C ILE A 65 -0.65 -6.34 -8.80
N TYR A 66 -1.27 -7.51 -8.93
CA TYR A 66 -1.89 -7.96 -10.18
C TYR A 66 -2.97 -9.00 -9.94
N ARG A 67 -3.75 -9.31 -10.99
CA ARG A 67 -4.64 -10.47 -11.04
C ARG A 67 -4.20 -11.40 -12.16
N LYS A 68 -4.37 -12.72 -11.97
CA LYS A 68 -4.12 -13.70 -13.05
C LYS A 68 -5.32 -13.86 -13.98
N THR A 69 -6.52 -13.58 -13.47
CA THR A 69 -7.80 -13.70 -14.18
C THR A 69 -8.70 -12.53 -13.77
N GLU A 70 -9.71 -12.23 -14.57
CA GLU A 70 -10.59 -11.06 -14.41
C GLU A 70 -11.25 -11.02 -13.03
N ASP A 71 -11.83 -12.15 -12.61
CA ASP A 71 -12.47 -12.33 -11.30
C ASP A 71 -11.56 -12.98 -10.26
N GLY A 72 -10.26 -13.11 -10.56
CA GLY A 72 -9.31 -13.79 -9.67
C GLY A 72 -8.90 -12.93 -8.48
N ASP A 73 -8.36 -13.56 -7.44
CA ASP A 73 -7.82 -12.84 -6.28
C ASP A 73 -6.72 -11.84 -6.69
N LEU A 74 -6.62 -10.76 -5.90
CA LEU A 74 -5.53 -9.81 -6.03
C LEU A 74 -4.26 -10.41 -5.41
N LEU A 75 -3.18 -10.45 -6.18
CA LEU A 75 -1.91 -11.06 -5.79
C LEU A 75 -0.83 -10.00 -5.66
N ALA A 76 0.18 -10.27 -4.82
CA ALA A 76 1.38 -9.47 -4.66
C ALA A 76 2.65 -10.30 -4.84
N ASP A 77 3.61 -9.77 -5.60
CA ASP A 77 5.02 -10.17 -5.57
C ASP A 77 5.83 -9.07 -4.87
N TYR A 78 6.80 -9.46 -4.04
CA TYR A 78 7.75 -8.54 -3.43
C TYR A 78 9.18 -8.89 -3.83
N LEU A 79 9.87 -7.90 -4.39
CA LEU A 79 11.21 -7.97 -4.94
C LEU A 79 12.12 -7.01 -4.19
N LYS A 80 13.34 -7.45 -3.89
CA LYS A 80 14.41 -6.60 -3.36
C LYS A 80 15.66 -6.73 -4.23
N LEU A 81 16.19 -5.60 -4.69
CA LEU A 81 17.50 -5.52 -5.33
C LEU A 81 18.46 -4.88 -4.34
N VAL A 82 19.51 -5.60 -3.97
CA VAL A 82 20.57 -5.07 -3.10
C VAL A 82 21.71 -4.59 -3.98
N LYS A 83 22.07 -3.32 -3.80
CA LYS A 83 23.14 -2.65 -4.55
C LYS A 83 24.41 -2.59 -3.71
N TYR A 84 25.54 -2.99 -4.28
CA TYR A 84 26.84 -2.89 -3.61
C TYR A 84 27.50 -1.57 -4.01
N CYS A 85 27.64 -0.65 -3.04
CA CYS A 85 28.10 0.71 -3.32
C CYS A 85 29.53 0.77 -3.88
N GLU A 86 30.38 -0.21 -3.53
CA GLU A 86 31.76 -0.31 -4.03
C GLU A 86 31.85 -0.85 -5.47
N LYS A 87 30.78 -1.48 -5.97
CA LYS A 87 30.70 -2.12 -7.29
C LYS A 87 29.30 -1.89 -7.86
N PRO A 88 29.00 -0.70 -8.41
CA PRO A 88 27.64 -0.31 -8.79
C PRO A 88 26.99 -1.24 -9.82
N ASP A 89 27.80 -1.94 -10.64
CA ASP A 89 27.32 -2.91 -11.63
C ASP A 89 26.95 -4.26 -11.02
N SER A 90 27.37 -4.53 -9.77
CA SER A 90 26.95 -5.72 -9.04
C SER A 90 25.62 -5.44 -8.34
N ILE A 91 24.56 -6.03 -8.87
CA ILE A 91 23.22 -5.99 -8.28
C ILE A 91 22.85 -7.42 -7.94
N SER A 92 22.59 -7.71 -6.66
CA SER A 92 22.01 -9.00 -6.28
C SER A 92 20.49 -8.87 -6.20
N ARG A 93 19.80 -9.65 -7.03
CA ARG A 93 18.33 -9.75 -6.99
C ARG A 93 17.91 -10.81 -5.98
N ILE A 94 17.14 -10.38 -5.00
CA ILE A 94 16.51 -11.23 -3.99
C ILE A 94 15.01 -11.19 -4.25
N LEU A 95 14.47 -12.28 -4.82
CA LEU A 95 13.02 -12.49 -4.81
C LEU A 95 12.66 -12.94 -3.39
N ALA A 96 12.10 -12.03 -2.60
CA ALA A 96 11.79 -12.30 -1.21
C ALA A 96 10.40 -12.96 -1.06
N LYS A 97 9.44 -12.66 -1.93
CA LYS A 97 8.11 -13.31 -1.87
C LYS A 97 7.33 -13.24 -3.20
N ASN A 98 6.54 -14.26 -3.49
CA ASN A 98 5.73 -14.33 -4.71
C ASN A 98 4.29 -14.80 -4.46
N GLN A 99 3.37 -14.32 -5.29
CA GLN A 99 1.99 -14.75 -5.44
C GLN A 99 1.19 -14.77 -4.12
N VAL A 100 1.42 -13.78 -3.27
CA VAL A 100 0.71 -13.67 -2.00
C VAL A 100 -0.67 -13.05 -2.24
N VAL A 101 -1.74 -13.72 -1.81
CA VAL A 101 -3.10 -13.16 -1.88
C VAL A 101 -3.20 -11.92 -0.99
N ILE A 102 -3.61 -10.77 -1.55
CA ILE A 102 -3.75 -9.51 -0.82
C ILE A 102 -5.05 -9.52 -0.02
N THR A 103 -4.91 -9.39 1.30
CA THR A 103 -6.03 -9.27 2.24
C THR A 103 -6.69 -7.89 2.18
N ASN A 104 -7.91 -7.75 2.68
CA ASN A 104 -8.60 -6.45 2.76
C ASN A 104 -7.79 -5.39 3.54
N LYS A 105 -7.05 -5.81 4.58
CA LYS A 105 -6.16 -4.94 5.34
C LYS A 105 -5.02 -4.41 4.46
N GLU A 106 -4.42 -5.27 3.65
CA GLU A 106 -3.34 -4.89 2.74
C GLU A 106 -3.86 -4.04 1.57
N GLN A 107 -5.06 -4.31 1.04
CA GLN A 107 -5.68 -3.44 0.03
C GLN A 107 -5.84 -2.00 0.55
N LYS A 108 -6.21 -1.84 1.82
CA LYS A 108 -6.23 -0.53 2.49
C LYS A 108 -4.83 0.11 2.53
N LEU A 109 -3.81 -0.65 2.94
CA LEU A 109 -2.42 -0.16 2.99
C LEU A 109 -1.88 0.24 1.61
N VAL A 110 -2.29 -0.46 0.54
CA VAL A 110 -1.96 -0.09 -0.84
C VAL A 110 -2.53 1.28 -1.17
N LEU A 111 -3.83 1.51 -0.91
CA LEU A 111 -4.46 2.80 -1.17
C LEU A 111 -3.85 3.92 -0.32
N GLU A 112 -3.57 3.65 0.96
CA GLU A 112 -2.88 4.60 1.83
C GLU A 112 -1.48 4.95 1.32
N SER A 113 -0.74 3.98 0.78
CA SER A 113 0.57 4.19 0.17
C SER A 113 0.49 5.11 -1.05
N ILE A 114 -0.49 4.90 -1.93
CA ILE A 114 -0.73 5.73 -3.10
C ILE A 114 -1.12 7.16 -2.68
N HIS A 115 -2.07 7.28 -1.75
CA HIS A 115 -2.54 8.57 -1.26
C HIS A 115 -1.42 9.38 -0.59
N GLN A 116 -0.53 8.72 0.16
CA GLN A 116 0.61 9.39 0.76
C GLN A 116 1.47 10.07 -0.32
N LEU A 117 1.88 9.33 -1.36
CA LEU A 117 2.69 9.94 -2.43
C LEU A 117 1.95 11.05 -3.19
N ILE A 118 0.66 10.87 -3.49
CA ILE A 118 -0.13 11.89 -4.20
C ILE A 118 -0.22 13.17 -3.36
N ASN A 119 -0.56 13.05 -2.07
CA ASN A 119 -0.72 14.20 -1.19
C ASN A 119 0.61 14.95 -1.03
N GLU A 120 1.70 14.23 -0.84
CA GLU A 120 3.03 14.83 -0.70
C GLU A 120 3.48 15.51 -1.99
N LYS A 121 3.14 14.96 -3.15
CA LYS A 121 3.40 15.59 -4.45
C LYS A 121 2.58 16.87 -4.64
N LEU A 122 1.31 16.87 -4.24
CA LEU A 122 0.42 18.04 -4.36
C LEU A 122 0.80 19.18 -3.39
N GLN A 123 1.36 18.86 -2.23
CA GLN A 123 1.68 19.85 -1.19
C GLN A 123 3.05 20.49 -1.35
N ARG A 124 3.93 19.95 -2.19
CA ARG A 124 5.29 20.47 -2.35
C ARG A 124 5.35 21.61 -3.36
N MET A 125 6.02 22.68 -2.94
CA MET A 125 6.64 23.66 -3.83
C MET A 125 7.85 23.00 -4.49
N ASP A 126 8.19 23.35 -5.74
CA ASP A 126 9.32 22.75 -6.47
C ASP A 126 10.64 22.91 -5.70
N VAL A 127 11.01 21.88 -4.92
CA VAL A 127 12.30 21.80 -4.22
C VAL A 127 13.29 21.11 -5.17
N PRO A 128 14.54 21.60 -5.29
CA PRO A 128 15.55 20.90 -6.05
C PRO A 128 15.69 19.44 -5.58
N PRO A 129 15.85 18.50 -6.52
CA PRO A 129 15.84 17.07 -6.21
C PRO A 129 17.00 16.72 -5.27
N SER A 130 16.71 16.02 -4.18
CA SER A 130 17.70 15.33 -3.37
C SER A 130 18.01 14.00 -4.05
N PHE A 131 19.25 13.84 -4.51
CA PHE A 131 19.70 12.64 -5.18
C PHE A 131 19.81 11.47 -4.17
N GLY A 132 19.25 10.31 -4.52
CA GLY A 132 19.41 9.08 -3.73
C GLY A 132 18.12 8.43 -3.23
N TYR A 133 17.04 9.19 -3.00
CA TYR A 133 15.73 8.61 -2.65
C TYR A 133 14.75 8.73 -3.81
N TYR A 134 14.01 7.65 -4.09
CA TYR A 134 12.99 7.64 -5.16
C TYR A 134 11.79 6.75 -4.81
N ASN A 135 10.59 7.31 -4.85
CA ASN A 135 9.34 6.59 -4.71
C ASN A 135 8.50 6.72 -5.99
N GLU A 136 7.87 5.62 -6.36
CA GLU A 136 7.02 5.56 -7.53
C GLU A 136 5.81 4.66 -7.30
N VAL A 137 4.65 5.17 -7.73
CA VAL A 137 3.46 4.37 -8.03
C VAL A 137 3.23 4.41 -9.53
N SER A 138 3.13 3.26 -10.18
CA SER A 138 2.75 3.18 -11.60
C SER A 138 1.78 2.05 -11.88
N LEU A 139 0.80 2.30 -12.75
CA LEU A 139 -0.13 1.28 -13.23
C LEU A 139 0.11 1.04 -14.72
N SER A 140 0.57 -0.17 -15.05
CA SER A 140 0.92 -0.52 -16.43
C SER A 140 -0.27 -0.39 -17.38
N GLY A 141 -0.05 0.17 -18.56
CA GLY A 141 -1.13 0.34 -19.55
C GLY A 141 -2.10 1.48 -19.22
N SER A 142 -1.75 2.34 -18.26
CA SER A 142 -2.50 3.56 -17.94
C SER A 142 -1.58 4.78 -17.86
N ALA A 143 -2.17 5.97 -17.78
CA ALA A 143 -1.45 7.21 -17.52
C ALA A 143 -1.14 7.45 -16.03
N LEU A 144 -1.53 6.54 -15.12
CA LEU A 144 -1.25 6.69 -13.70
C LEU A 144 0.23 6.39 -13.41
N GLU A 145 1.00 7.45 -13.25
CA GLU A 145 2.38 7.43 -12.81
C GLU A 145 2.61 8.59 -11.81
N VAL A 146 2.91 8.25 -10.56
CA VAL A 146 3.20 9.19 -9.49
C VAL A 146 4.62 8.95 -9.05
N LYS A 147 5.53 9.79 -9.54
CA LYS A 147 6.93 9.87 -9.10
C LYS A 147 7.09 10.96 -8.07
N ASP A 148 7.90 10.65 -7.06
CA ASP A 148 8.24 11.52 -5.95
C ASP A 148 9.74 11.82 -5.93
N ILE A 149 10.13 13.04 -6.30
CA ILE A 149 11.52 13.52 -6.30
C ILE A 149 11.51 15.01 -5.92
N PRO A 150 12.23 15.48 -4.87
CA PRO A 150 12.94 14.70 -3.84
C PRO A 150 11.99 13.73 -3.12
N SER A 151 12.43 12.57 -2.61
CA SER A 151 11.48 11.59 -2.06
C SER A 151 11.20 11.75 -0.57
N ILE A 152 9.97 11.42 -0.16
CA ILE A 152 9.56 11.35 1.24
C ILE A 152 9.85 9.98 1.85
N LYS A 153 9.87 9.91 3.19
CA LYS A 153 9.80 8.63 3.89
C LYS A 153 8.42 8.00 3.65
N TRP A 154 8.39 6.88 2.94
CA TRP A 154 7.15 6.23 2.51
C TRP A 154 6.63 5.22 3.56
N THR A 155 6.26 5.73 4.73
CA THR A 155 5.87 4.89 5.90
C THR A 155 4.74 3.90 5.59
N LYS A 156 3.78 4.26 4.74
CA LYS A 156 2.69 3.34 4.36
C LYS A 156 3.15 2.20 3.47
N PHE A 157 4.15 2.44 2.61
CA PHE A 157 4.81 1.38 1.87
C PHE A 157 5.58 0.44 2.82
N GLU A 158 6.28 0.97 3.82
CA GLU A 158 6.96 0.15 4.84
C GLU A 158 5.94 -0.75 5.58
N GLU A 159 4.82 -0.20 6.05
CA GLU A 159 3.74 -0.96 6.71
C GLU A 159 3.19 -2.08 5.80
N LEU A 160 2.96 -1.78 4.52
CA LEU A 160 2.50 -2.75 3.53
C LEU A 160 3.53 -3.88 3.31
N ARG A 161 4.80 -3.51 3.11
CA ARG A 161 5.92 -4.45 2.93
C ARG A 161 5.98 -5.43 4.10
N GLU A 162 5.98 -4.93 5.33
CA GLU A 162 6.03 -5.76 6.54
C GLU A 162 4.82 -6.70 6.63
N SER A 163 3.62 -6.22 6.27
CA SER A 163 2.41 -7.05 6.26
C SER A 163 2.51 -8.20 5.26
N ILE A 164 3.02 -7.93 4.05
CA ILE A 164 3.20 -8.95 3.01
C ILE A 164 4.26 -9.95 3.43
N LEU A 165 5.41 -9.50 3.95
CA LEU A 165 6.54 -10.37 4.29
C LEU A 165 6.26 -11.34 5.45
N LYS A 166 5.50 -10.93 6.48
CA LYS A 166 5.25 -11.74 7.69
C LYS A 166 4.38 -12.99 7.51
N ARG A 167 3.70 -13.14 6.37
CA ARG A 167 2.81 -14.28 6.09
C ARG A 167 3.53 -15.53 5.57
#